data_AF-A0AAV2SGC3-F1
#
_entry.id   AF-A0AAV2SGC3-F1
#
_cell.length_a   1.000
_cell.length_b   1.000
_cell.length_c   1.000
_cell.angle_alpha   90.00
_cell.angle_beta   90.00
_cell.angle_gamma   90.00
#
_symmetry.space_group_name_H-M   'P 1'
#
loop_
_entity.id
_entity.type
_entity.pdbx_description
1 polymer ?
#
loop_
_entity_poly.entity_id
_entity_poly.type
_entity_poly.pdbx_seq_one_letter_code
_entity_poly.pdbx_strand_id
1 'polypeptide(L)'
;MKLLLAVVVLVALMGQGKSLQCYYCTNNPISVGIPQDPNCGNTDYSTEDPSFIEEWSGFDGCLTRVYSDGKVERDGAFGNFDDGECDVGMFESTECFCHGDLCNIDLCEGCDA
;
A
#
# COMPACT_ATOMS: atom_id res chain seq x y z
N MET A 1 44.62 -16.04 -12.23
CA MET A 1 43.46 -15.59 -13.04
C MET A 1 42.17 -16.39 -12.85
N LYS A 2 42.01 -17.22 -11.81
CA LYS A 2 40.75 -17.98 -11.57
C LYS A 2 39.87 -17.44 -10.43
N LEU A 3 40.41 -16.57 -9.56
CA LEU A 3 39.68 -16.01 -8.42
C LEU A 3 38.80 -14.79 -8.75
N LEU A 4 39.03 -14.11 -9.87
CA LEU A 4 38.31 -12.87 -10.22
C LEU A 4 36.90 -13.12 -10.78
N LEU A 5 36.63 -14.30 -11.35
CA LEU A 5 35.31 -14.64 -11.90
C LEU A 5 34.26 -14.95 -10.82
N ALA A 6 34.69 -15.36 -9.61
CA ALA A 6 33.77 -15.70 -8.53
C ALA A 6 33.13 -14.47 -7.86
N VAL A 7 33.82 -13.32 -7.87
CA VAL A 7 33.33 -12.09 -7.20
C VAL A 7 32.25 -11.38 -8.03
N VAL A 8 32.29 -11.50 -9.36
CA VAL A 8 31.31 -10.83 -10.25
C VAL A 8 29.92 -11.47 -10.17
N VAL A 9 29.83 -12.77 -9.87
CA VAL A 9 28.52 -13.48 -9.78
C VAL A 9 27.78 -13.14 -8.48
N LEU A 10 28.47 -12.79 -7.39
CA LEU A 10 27.84 -12.55 -6.08
C LEU A 10 27.13 -11.18 -5.98
N VAL A 11 27.59 -10.17 -6.74
CA VAL A 11 27.00 -8.82 -6.71
C VAL A 11 25.70 -8.75 -7.53
N ALA A 12 25.50 -9.65 -8.49
CA ALA A 12 24.30 -9.68 -9.34
C ALA A 12 23.01 -10.13 -8.61
N LEU A 13 23.12 -10.70 -7.41
CA LEU A 13 21.99 -11.21 -6.61
C LEU A 13 21.45 -10.22 -5.58
N MET A 14 22.09 -9.05 -5.39
CA MET A 14 21.67 -8.07 -4.36
C MET A 14 20.54 -7.13 -4.82
N GLY A 15 20.07 -7.27 -6.06
CA GLY A 15 18.90 -6.57 -6.59
C GLY A 15 17.61 -7.38 -6.50
N GLN A 16 17.42 -8.15 -5.41
CA GLN A 16 16.11 -8.75 -5.14
C GLN A 16 15.14 -7.58 -4.94
N GLY A 17 14.21 -7.43 -5.88
CA GLY A 17 13.21 -6.36 -5.84
C GLY A 17 12.52 -6.36 -4.47
N LYS A 18 12.48 -5.20 -3.82
CA LYS A 18 11.68 -5.06 -2.61
C LYS A 18 10.22 -5.21 -3.03
N SER A 19 9.55 -6.27 -2.57
CA SER A 19 8.10 -6.30 -2.53
C SER A 19 7.66 -5.55 -1.29
N LEU A 20 6.62 -4.77 -1.43
CA LEU A 20 5.99 -4.04 -0.35
C LEU A 20 4.70 -4.78 0.03
N GLN A 21 4.44 -4.97 1.31
CA GLN A 21 3.17 -5.52 1.77
C GLN A 21 2.24 -4.38 2.14
N CYS A 22 1.03 -4.36 1.58
CA CYS A 22 0.01 -3.36 1.93
C CYS A 22 -1.29 -4.07 2.31
N TYR A 23 -2.09 -3.43 3.16
CA TYR A 23 -3.48 -3.86 3.29
C TYR A 23 -4.19 -3.61 1.97
N TYR A 24 -4.89 -4.64 1.47
CA TYR A 24 -5.61 -4.65 0.21
C TYR A 24 -7.06 -5.06 0.43
N CYS A 25 -7.94 -4.07 0.60
CA CYS A 25 -9.34 -4.31 0.92
C CYS A 25 -10.23 -3.15 0.51
N THR A 26 -11.54 -3.40 0.52
CA THR A 26 -12.57 -2.36 0.45
C THR A 26 -13.75 -2.67 1.36
N ASN A 27 -14.37 -1.64 1.94
CA ASN A 27 -15.68 -1.79 2.60
C ASN A 27 -16.86 -1.67 1.61
N ASN A 28 -16.57 -1.41 0.33
CA ASN A 28 -17.55 -1.23 -0.74
C ASN A 28 -17.70 -2.50 -1.60
N PRO A 29 -18.86 -3.17 -1.61
CA PRO A 29 -19.07 -4.41 -2.37
C PRO A 29 -19.03 -4.23 -3.90
N ILE A 30 -18.94 -2.99 -4.41
CA ILE A 30 -19.03 -2.68 -5.84
C ILE A 30 -17.65 -2.57 -6.49
N SER A 31 -16.57 -2.36 -5.72
CA SER A 31 -15.22 -2.19 -6.28
C SER A 31 -14.70 -3.53 -6.84
N VAL A 32 -14.66 -3.64 -8.16
CA VAL A 32 -14.27 -4.88 -8.85
C VAL A 32 -12.76 -5.08 -8.72
N GLY A 33 -12.35 -6.26 -8.22
CA GLY A 33 -10.94 -6.64 -8.13
C GLY A 33 -10.30 -6.44 -6.77
N ILE A 34 -10.92 -5.65 -5.87
CA ILE A 34 -10.48 -5.46 -4.50
C ILE A 34 -11.30 -6.38 -3.57
N PRO A 35 -10.67 -7.22 -2.73
CA PRO A 35 -11.37 -8.06 -1.76
C PRO A 35 -12.23 -7.24 -0.80
N GLN A 36 -13.46 -7.70 -0.56
CA GLN A 36 -14.36 -7.03 0.37
C GLN A 36 -14.06 -7.44 1.82
N ASP A 37 -13.78 -6.46 2.66
CA ASP A 37 -13.73 -6.59 4.12
C ASP A 37 -14.64 -5.52 4.77
N PRO A 38 -15.71 -5.91 5.48
CA PRO A 38 -16.54 -4.97 6.24
C PRO A 38 -15.76 -4.09 7.22
N ASN A 39 -14.59 -4.53 7.69
CA ASN A 39 -13.74 -3.81 8.63
C ASN A 39 -12.72 -2.89 7.95
N CYS A 40 -12.62 -2.88 6.62
CA CYS A 40 -11.60 -2.11 5.90
C CYS A 40 -11.60 -0.62 6.25
N GLY A 41 -12.78 -0.08 6.58
CA GLY A 41 -12.98 1.31 6.99
C GLY A 41 -12.85 1.57 8.49
N ASN A 42 -12.23 0.67 9.27
CA ASN A 42 -11.90 0.96 10.66
C ASN A 42 -10.64 1.84 10.72
N THR A 43 -10.64 2.84 11.60
CA THR A 43 -9.38 3.50 12.02
C THR A 43 -8.48 2.47 12.69
N ASP A 44 -7.16 2.61 12.52
CA ASP A 44 -6.15 1.65 12.97
C ASP A 44 -6.36 0.23 12.40
N TYR A 45 -6.78 0.14 11.14
CA TYR A 45 -7.01 -1.13 10.47
C TYR A 45 -5.77 -1.99 10.53
N SER A 46 -5.92 -3.09 11.26
CA SER A 46 -4.98 -4.18 11.30
C SER A 46 -5.80 -5.45 11.33
N THR A 47 -5.70 -6.24 10.26
CA THR A 47 -6.43 -7.50 10.18
C THR A 47 -5.56 -8.65 10.70
N GLU A 48 -6.19 -9.61 11.38
CA GLU A 48 -5.58 -10.91 11.67
C GLU A 48 -5.68 -11.87 10.46
N ASP A 49 -6.48 -11.50 9.44
CA ASP A 49 -6.69 -12.30 8.23
C ASP A 49 -5.65 -11.92 7.16
N PRO A 50 -4.68 -12.80 6.86
CA PRO A 50 -3.65 -12.52 5.87
C PRO A 50 -4.19 -12.44 4.44
N SER A 51 -5.46 -12.79 4.18
CA SER A 51 -6.05 -12.67 2.84
C SER A 51 -6.27 -11.24 2.36
N PHE A 52 -6.16 -10.24 3.25
CA PHE A 52 -6.18 -8.82 2.91
C PHE A 52 -4.80 -8.17 2.93
N ILE A 53 -3.74 -8.97 2.86
CA ILE A 53 -2.36 -8.49 2.70
C ILE A 53 -1.88 -8.92 1.32
N GLU A 54 -1.54 -7.94 0.47
CA GLU A 54 -1.04 -8.18 -0.88
C GLU A 54 0.41 -7.72 -1.01
N GLU A 55 1.22 -8.48 -1.75
CA GLU A 55 2.58 -8.12 -2.10
C GLU A 55 2.63 -7.32 -3.42
N TRP A 56 3.01 -6.06 -3.32
CA TRP A 56 3.11 -5.14 -4.44
C TRP A 56 4.55 -5.02 -4.91
N SER A 57 4.86 -5.62 -6.07
CA SER A 57 6.18 -5.49 -6.70
C SER A 57 6.26 -4.21 -7.53
N GLY A 58 7.27 -3.37 -7.28
CA GLY A 58 7.48 -2.12 -8.03
C GLY A 58 6.57 -0.96 -7.60
N PHE A 59 5.94 -1.08 -6.44
CA PHE A 59 5.22 -0.02 -5.76
C PHE A 59 6.16 0.64 -4.75
N ASP A 60 5.95 1.93 -4.52
CA ASP A 60 6.82 2.73 -3.67
C ASP A 60 6.27 2.80 -2.24
N GLY A 61 4.94 2.77 -2.06
CA GLY A 61 4.27 2.87 -0.76
C GLY A 61 2.91 2.18 -0.72
N CYS A 62 2.18 2.35 0.38
CA CYS A 62 0.78 1.97 0.53
C CYS A 62 -0.10 3.22 0.54
N LEU A 63 -1.38 3.06 0.23
CA LEU A 63 -2.37 4.13 0.32
C LEU A 63 -3.65 3.68 1.02
N THR A 64 -4.34 4.66 1.61
CA THR A 64 -5.75 4.58 1.96
C THR A 64 -6.50 5.64 1.16
N ARG A 65 -7.60 5.26 0.52
CA ARG A 65 -8.54 6.17 -0.15
C ARG A 65 -9.85 6.22 0.61
N VAL A 66 -10.23 7.39 1.08
CA VAL A 66 -11.50 7.66 1.77
C VAL A 66 -12.39 8.50 0.86
N TYR A 67 -13.55 7.95 0.49
CA TYR A 67 -14.53 8.64 -0.36
C TYR A 67 -15.49 9.50 0.46
N SER A 68 -16.05 10.54 -0.16
CA SER A 68 -17.04 11.44 0.46
C SER A 68 -18.30 10.73 0.98
N ASP A 69 -18.62 9.55 0.47
CA ASP A 69 -19.74 8.71 0.89
C ASP A 69 -19.40 7.70 2.01
N GLY A 70 -18.18 7.77 2.56
CA GLY A 70 -17.71 6.92 3.66
C GLY A 70 -17.16 5.57 3.21
N LYS A 71 -17.03 5.33 1.90
CA LYS A 71 -16.31 4.15 1.40
C LYS A 71 -14.81 4.31 1.65
N VAL A 72 -14.16 3.17 1.86
CA VAL A 72 -12.73 3.08 2.11
C VAL A 72 -12.14 1.98 1.23
N GLU A 73 -11.03 2.29 0.59
CA GLU A 73 -10.16 1.35 -0.12
C GLU A 73 -8.74 1.46 0.45
N ARG A 74 -8.09 0.32 0.62
CA ARG A 74 -6.67 0.22 1.00
C ARG A 74 -5.94 -0.51 -0.12
N ASP A 75 -4.81 0.03 -0.57
CA ASP A 75 -4.10 -0.48 -1.74
C ASP A 75 -2.59 -0.16 -1.68
N GLY A 76 -1.83 -0.65 -2.67
CA GLY A 76 -0.49 -0.16 -2.98
C GLY A 76 -0.53 1.19 -3.70
N ALA A 77 0.48 2.04 -3.46
CA ALA A 77 0.72 3.28 -4.17
C ALA A 77 1.91 3.20 -5.14
N PHE A 78 1.70 3.69 -6.36
CA PHE A 78 2.75 3.89 -7.35
C PHE A 78 3.13 5.36 -7.45
N GLY A 79 4.41 5.69 -7.26
CA GLY A 79 4.90 7.07 -7.24
C GLY A 79 5.64 7.41 -5.95
N ASN A 80 6.52 8.42 -6.02
CA ASN A 80 7.26 8.88 -4.85
C ASN A 80 6.38 9.85 -4.05
N PHE A 81 5.66 9.33 -3.06
CA PHE A 81 4.87 10.11 -2.10
C PHE A 81 5.56 10.08 -0.75
N ASP A 82 5.60 11.20 -0.02
CA ASP A 82 6.15 11.21 1.34
C ASP A 82 5.18 10.57 2.35
N ASP A 83 5.70 10.12 3.50
CA ASP A 83 4.86 9.58 4.59
C ASP A 83 3.89 10.64 5.10
N GLY A 84 2.61 10.31 5.10
CA GLY A 84 1.55 11.25 5.51
C GLY A 84 1.25 12.31 4.44
N GLU A 85 1.78 12.18 3.23
CA GLU A 85 1.33 12.97 2.10
C GLU A 85 -0.14 12.64 1.79
N CYS A 86 -0.89 13.69 1.44
CA CYS A 86 -2.31 13.60 1.14
C CYS A 86 -2.58 14.26 -0.20
N ASP A 87 -3.29 13.55 -1.08
CA ASP A 87 -3.82 14.13 -2.31
C ASP A 87 -5.35 14.10 -2.28
N VAL A 88 -5.96 15.21 -2.69
CA VAL A 88 -7.41 15.25 -2.92
C VAL A 88 -7.61 14.64 -4.30
N GLY A 89 -7.74 13.32 -4.30
CA GLY A 89 -7.86 12.51 -5.51
C GLY A 89 -9.07 12.87 -6.35
N MET A 90 -9.09 12.32 -7.57
CA MET A 90 -10.28 12.35 -8.41
C MET A 90 -11.47 11.65 -7.71
N PHE A 91 -12.70 12.02 -8.07
CA PHE A 91 -13.94 11.40 -7.55
C PHE A 91 -14.29 11.70 -6.09
N GLU A 92 -13.98 12.90 -5.58
CA GLU A 92 -14.36 13.33 -4.22
C GLU A 92 -13.81 12.38 -3.15
N SER A 93 -12.55 11.98 -3.30
CA SER A 93 -11.84 11.14 -2.35
C SER A 93 -10.61 11.84 -1.81
N THR A 94 -10.22 11.47 -0.59
CA THR A 94 -8.92 11.81 0.00
C THR A 94 -8.06 10.56 -0.05
N GLU A 95 -6.90 10.67 -0.68
CA GLU A 95 -5.88 9.62 -0.72
C GLU A 95 -4.76 10.03 0.25
N CYS A 96 -4.37 9.12 1.13
CA CYS A 96 -3.22 9.30 2.01
C CYS A 96 -2.21 8.19 1.78
N PHE A 97 -0.93 8.57 1.79
CA PHE A 97 0.18 7.73 1.43
C PHE A 97 1.12 7.48 2.60
N CYS A 98 1.75 6.32 2.60
CA CYS A 98 2.78 5.97 3.57
C CYS A 98 3.78 4.97 2.98
N HIS A 99 4.99 4.96 3.51
CA HIS A 99 6.03 3.99 3.17
C HIS A 99 6.15 2.89 4.21
N GLY A 100 6.53 1.71 3.72
CA GLY A 100 6.78 0.54 4.53
C GLY A 100 5.61 -0.43 4.57
N ASP A 101 5.89 -1.61 5.09
CA ASP A 101 4.93 -2.69 5.08
C ASP A 101 3.76 -2.38 6.03
N LEU A 102 2.54 -2.58 5.53
CA LEU A 102 1.29 -2.53 6.30
C LEU A 102 1.07 -1.18 7.01
N CYS A 103 1.55 -0.09 6.41
CA CYS A 103 1.47 1.24 7.01
C CYS A 103 0.12 1.95 6.78
N ASN A 104 -0.66 1.51 5.79
CA ASN A 104 -1.95 2.10 5.46
C ASN A 104 -3.01 1.61 6.44
N ILE A 105 -2.96 2.12 7.68
CA ILE A 105 -3.80 1.68 8.82
C ILE A 105 -4.87 2.69 9.23
N ASP A 106 -4.65 3.99 9.04
CA ASP A 106 -5.62 5.01 9.41
C ASP A 106 -6.56 5.38 8.24
N LEU A 107 -7.48 6.30 8.51
CA LEU A 107 -8.43 6.86 7.54
C LEU A 107 -8.02 8.28 7.13
N CYS A 108 -6.72 8.51 6.93
CA CYS A 108 -6.19 9.82 6.55
C CYS A 108 -6.44 10.89 7.63
N GLU A 109 -6.44 10.51 8.90
CA GLU A 109 -6.70 11.43 10.02
C GLU A 109 -5.63 12.53 10.17
N GLY A 110 -4.43 12.28 9.63
CA GLY A 110 -3.34 13.26 9.52
C GLY A 110 -3.46 14.22 8.34
N CYS A 111 -4.44 14.01 7.45
CA CYS A 111 -4.72 14.88 6.33
C CYS A 111 -5.70 15.97 6.75
N ASP A 112 -5.22 17.21 6.82
CA ASP A 112 -6.10 18.37 7.02
C ASP A 112 -7.06 18.46 5.82
N ALA A 113 -8.36 18.27 6.08
CA ALA A 113 -9.44 18.40 5.10
C ALA A 113 -9.75 19.86 4.73
#